data_AF-A0A2C6AMV2-F1
#
_entry.id   AF-A0A2C6AMV2-F1
#
_cell.length_a   1.000
_cell.length_b   1.000
_cell.length_c   1.000
_cell.angle_alpha   90.00
_cell.angle_beta   90.00
_cell.angle_gamma   90.00
#
_symmetry.space_group_name_H-M   'P 1'
#
loop_
_entity.id
_entity.type
_entity.pdbx_description
1 polymer ?
#
loop_
_entity_poly.entity_id
_entity_poly.type
_entity_poly.pdbx_seq_one_letter_code
_entity_poly.pdbx_strand_id
1 'polypeptide(L)'
;MGPKNDRLGFILNWGIVFDTLGKNLTGPNNLIIYDLEENRVHCQVDISKKFATVGRGGMQDLEFDEDGNVFVIETYGGILLRVSSDCSTVEEWYKDPLLAPTAGFTGLARVNDIILLVDQTKKKLYRTRTGLEGKGKAETVEITGLHPNSAAQNMSVTDGLYCPPKYAGNCCLLSDNDIGTTVFWSDDGWFSAKIHSPIPNKFLNDQPRGSSTASVEMAGRIFVITEWFMDGAKAQRGAGKPGDRTEFPMQDITALVDERCKPNIIMA
;
A
#
# COMPACT_ATOMS: atom_id res chain seq x y z
N MET A 1 -13.88 -7.19 4.58
CA MET A 1 -15.03 -6.55 3.93
C MET A 1 -14.50 -5.83 2.70
N GLY A 2 -15.10 -6.03 1.52
CA GLY A 2 -14.83 -5.17 0.35
C GLY A 2 -15.37 -3.75 0.54
N PRO A 3 -15.19 -2.84 -0.43
CA PRO A 3 -15.61 -1.45 -0.29
C PRO A 3 -17.12 -1.40 -0.03
N LYS A 4 -17.52 -0.97 1.17
CA LYS A 4 -18.92 -0.91 1.65
C LYS A 4 -19.79 0.13 0.91
N ASN A 5 -19.25 0.80 -0.11
CA ASN A 5 -19.85 2.02 -0.67
C ASN A 5 -19.99 2.01 -2.21
N ASP A 6 -19.77 0.87 -2.88
CA ASP A 6 -19.76 0.76 -4.35
C ASP A 6 -18.90 1.86 -5.03
N ARG A 7 -17.82 2.24 -4.34
CA ARG A 7 -16.83 3.20 -4.80
C ARG A 7 -15.55 2.50 -5.22
N LEU A 8 -14.96 3.01 -6.29
CA LEU A 8 -13.62 2.67 -6.72
C LEU A 8 -12.74 3.91 -6.69
N GLY A 9 -11.64 3.84 -5.95
CA GLY A 9 -10.63 4.90 -5.87
C GLY A 9 -9.50 4.66 -6.87
N PHE A 10 -9.09 5.71 -7.57
CA PHE A 10 -7.96 5.69 -8.48
C PHE A 10 -6.98 6.79 -8.12
N ILE A 11 -5.71 6.45 -8.21
CA ILE A 11 -4.60 7.40 -8.15
C ILE A 11 -4.05 7.57 -9.56
N LEU A 12 -3.99 8.81 -10.04
CA LEU A 12 -3.33 9.18 -11.28
C LEU A 12 -2.25 10.22 -10.98
N ASN A 13 -1.02 9.73 -10.86
CA ASN A 13 0.16 10.57 -10.65
C ASN A 13 0.78 11.02 -11.96
N TRP A 14 1.54 12.11 -11.86
CA TRP A 14 2.59 12.39 -12.82
C TRP A 14 3.79 11.46 -12.56
N GLY A 15 4.16 10.64 -13.54
CA GLY A 15 5.18 9.58 -13.36
C GLY A 15 6.56 10.07 -12.92
N ILE A 16 6.91 11.35 -13.15
CA ILE A 16 8.26 11.89 -12.88
C ILE A 16 8.69 11.72 -11.42
N VAL A 17 7.74 11.71 -10.48
CA VAL A 17 8.04 11.57 -9.05
C VAL A 17 8.62 10.20 -8.75
N PHE A 18 8.14 9.15 -9.41
CA PHE A 18 8.68 7.79 -9.30
C PHE A 18 9.93 7.61 -10.17
N ASP A 19 9.92 8.13 -11.40
CA ASP A 19 11.07 8.06 -12.32
C ASP A 19 12.35 8.69 -11.73
N THR A 20 12.18 9.73 -10.92
CA THR A 20 13.28 10.46 -10.28
C THR A 20 13.52 10.07 -8.83
N LEU A 21 12.78 9.08 -8.31
CA LEU A 21 12.83 8.63 -6.92
C LEU A 21 12.67 9.80 -5.94
N GLY A 22 11.62 10.60 -6.12
CA GLY A 22 11.26 11.72 -5.25
C GLY A 22 12.10 12.99 -5.44
N LYS A 23 13.07 13.01 -6.35
CA LYS A 23 13.88 14.23 -6.59
C LYS A 23 13.09 15.32 -7.33
N ASN A 24 12.09 14.93 -8.11
CA ASN A 24 11.20 15.85 -8.80
C ASN A 24 9.75 15.58 -8.37
N LEU A 25 9.19 16.49 -7.57
CA LEU A 25 7.82 16.38 -7.05
C LEU A 25 6.80 17.17 -7.89
N THR A 26 7.18 17.65 -9.07
CA THR A 26 6.29 18.44 -9.93
C THR A 26 5.26 17.57 -10.65
N GLY A 27 4.19 18.20 -11.11
CA GLY A 27 3.14 17.57 -11.91
C GLY A 27 1.83 17.37 -11.14
N PRO A 28 0.74 17.05 -11.86
CA PRO A 28 -0.57 16.81 -11.25
C PRO A 28 -0.61 15.48 -10.49
N ASN A 29 -1.35 15.44 -9.38
CA ASN A 29 -1.60 14.23 -8.59
C ASN A 29 -3.10 14.13 -8.34
N ASN A 30 -3.79 13.33 -9.13
CA ASN A 30 -5.25 13.23 -9.07
C ASN A 30 -5.68 12.01 -8.26
N LEU A 31 -6.56 12.24 -7.29
CA LEU A 31 -7.41 11.22 -6.71
C LEU A 31 -8.77 11.29 -7.42
N ILE A 32 -9.25 10.15 -7.93
CA ILE A 32 -10.56 10.03 -8.58
C ILE A 32 -11.36 8.97 -7.86
N ILE A 33 -12.58 9.33 -7.45
CA ILE A 33 -13.55 8.39 -6.90
C ILE A 33 -14.65 8.16 -7.93
N TYR A 34 -14.89 6.90 -8.26
CA TYR A 34 -15.89 6.49 -9.23
C TYR A 34 -17.03 5.74 -8.55
N ASP A 35 -18.25 6.06 -8.97
CA ASP A 35 -19.49 5.39 -8.57
C ASP A 35 -19.71 4.17 -9.47
N LEU A 36 -19.66 2.96 -8.89
CA LEU A 36 -19.87 1.73 -9.64
C LEU A 36 -21.35 1.48 -9.95
N GLU A 37 -22.28 1.99 -9.13
CA GLU A 37 -23.72 1.87 -9.38
C GLU A 37 -24.18 2.85 -10.45
N GLU A 38 -23.78 4.10 -10.31
CA GLU A 38 -24.17 5.18 -11.24
C GLU A 38 -23.27 5.24 -12.49
N ASN A 39 -22.19 4.46 -12.52
CA ASN A 39 -21.24 4.37 -13.62
C ASN A 39 -20.71 5.76 -14.06
N ARG A 40 -20.31 6.58 -13.09
CA ARG A 40 -19.78 7.93 -13.33
C ARG A 40 -18.71 8.32 -12.31
N VAL A 41 -17.92 9.34 -12.64
CA VAL A 41 -17.05 9.99 -11.66
C VAL A 41 -17.91 10.63 -10.58
N HIS A 42 -17.69 10.21 -9.34
CA HIS A 42 -18.32 10.77 -8.15
C HIS A 42 -17.65 12.09 -7.79
N CYS A 43 -16.33 12.06 -7.61
CA CYS A 43 -15.52 13.24 -7.38
C CYS A 43 -14.08 13.04 -7.85
N GLN A 44 -13.39 14.15 -8.12
CA GLN A 44 -11.99 14.18 -8.50
C GLN A 44 -11.32 15.38 -7.83
N VAL A 45 -10.09 15.19 -7.35
CA VAL A 45 -9.27 16.26 -6.78
C VAL A 45 -7.82 16.12 -7.22
N ASP A 46 -7.24 17.23 -7.69
CA ASP A 46 -5.79 17.36 -7.86
C ASP A 46 -5.20 17.81 -6.53
N ILE A 47 -4.65 16.85 -5.78
CA ILE A 47 -4.10 17.08 -4.43
C ILE A 47 -3.02 18.15 -4.48
N SER A 48 -2.17 18.15 -5.51
CA SER A 48 -1.07 19.13 -5.67
C SER A 48 -1.54 20.59 -5.71
N LYS A 49 -2.79 20.82 -6.15
CA LYS A 49 -3.43 22.15 -6.19
C LYS A 49 -4.28 22.43 -4.95
N LYS A 50 -4.89 21.39 -4.39
CA LYS A 50 -5.84 21.52 -3.27
C LYS A 50 -5.14 21.64 -1.93
N PHE A 51 -3.97 21.02 -1.77
CA PHE A 51 -3.23 20.98 -0.52
C PHE A 51 -1.72 20.98 -0.79
N ALA A 52 -1.00 21.95 -0.24
CA ALA A 52 0.44 22.09 -0.45
C ALA A 52 1.22 21.09 0.42
N THR A 53 1.63 19.97 -0.15
CA THR A 53 2.44 18.93 0.51
C THR A 53 3.94 19.26 0.44
N VAL A 54 4.36 20.45 0.86
CA VAL A 54 5.73 20.98 0.69
C VAL A 54 6.80 19.92 1.02
N GLY A 55 7.62 19.58 0.01
CA GLY A 55 8.69 18.59 0.12
C GLY A 55 8.23 17.13 0.11
N ARG A 56 6.99 16.85 -0.33
CA ARG A 56 6.39 15.51 -0.39
C ARG A 56 5.64 15.29 -1.72
N GLY A 57 5.43 14.03 -2.07
CA GLY A 57 4.71 13.67 -3.29
C GLY A 57 4.78 12.18 -3.64
N GLY A 58 4.05 11.81 -4.70
CA GLY A 58 3.98 10.45 -5.22
C GLY A 58 2.94 9.63 -4.47
N MET A 59 1.67 9.77 -4.85
CA MET A 59 0.61 9.00 -4.20
C MET A 59 0.76 7.53 -4.59
N GLN A 60 0.88 6.62 -3.65
CA GLN A 60 1.17 5.22 -3.98
C GLN A 60 0.01 4.29 -3.67
N ASP A 61 -0.72 4.56 -2.61
CA ASP A 61 -1.77 3.67 -2.12
C ASP A 61 -2.90 4.48 -1.44
N LEU A 62 -4.10 3.90 -1.34
CA LEU A 62 -5.26 4.52 -0.68
C LEU A 62 -6.19 3.52 0.00
N GLU A 63 -7.00 4.02 0.93
CA GLU A 63 -8.06 3.28 1.61
C GLU A 63 -9.27 4.16 1.90
N PHE A 64 -10.45 3.54 1.99
CA PHE A 64 -11.68 4.22 2.40
C PHE A 64 -12.01 3.93 3.86
N ASP A 65 -12.47 4.94 4.60
CA ASP A 65 -13.18 4.71 5.86
C ASP A 65 -14.66 4.37 5.64
N GLU A 66 -15.39 4.13 6.73
CA GLU A 66 -16.81 3.77 6.66
C GLU A 66 -17.70 4.93 6.17
N ASP A 67 -17.27 6.18 6.35
CA ASP A 67 -17.98 7.39 5.91
C ASP A 67 -17.65 7.77 4.46
N GLY A 68 -16.81 6.97 3.79
CA GLY A 68 -16.37 7.20 2.41
C GLY A 68 -15.29 8.26 2.25
N ASN A 69 -14.68 8.74 3.35
CA ASN A 69 -13.46 9.54 3.24
C ASN A 69 -12.31 8.64 2.79
N VAL A 70 -11.34 9.26 2.13
CA VAL A 70 -10.21 8.57 1.53
C VAL A 70 -8.95 8.93 2.30
N PHE A 71 -8.23 7.92 2.75
CA PHE A 71 -6.89 8.01 3.27
C PHE A 71 -5.93 7.68 2.14
N VAL A 72 -5.01 8.59 1.81
CA VAL A 72 -4.06 8.42 0.71
C VAL A 72 -2.68 8.80 1.19
N ILE A 73 -1.68 7.98 0.87
CA ILE A 73 -0.29 8.26 1.21
C ILE A 73 0.42 8.96 0.05
N GLU A 74 1.36 9.86 0.36
CA GLU A 74 2.43 10.24 -0.56
C GLU A 74 3.76 9.67 -0.07
N THR A 75 4.45 8.94 -0.94
CA THR A 75 5.60 8.13 -0.58
C THR A 75 6.82 8.93 -0.25
N TYR A 76 7.21 9.85 -1.13
CA TYR A 76 8.41 10.63 -0.92
C TYR A 76 8.13 11.72 0.09
N GLY A 77 8.88 11.71 1.20
CA GLY A 77 8.68 12.57 2.35
C GLY A 77 7.55 12.16 3.31
N GLY A 78 6.86 11.04 3.05
CA GLY A 78 5.97 10.37 4.00
C GLY A 78 4.86 11.24 4.59
N ILE A 79 3.70 11.25 3.95
CA ILE A 79 2.49 11.87 4.52
C ILE A 79 1.28 11.00 4.24
N LEU A 80 0.39 10.93 5.23
CA LEU A 80 -0.95 10.41 5.11
C LEU A 80 -1.90 11.60 5.08
N LEU A 81 -2.65 11.71 3.99
CA LEU A 81 -3.70 12.71 3.80
C LEU A 81 -5.06 12.06 4.03
N ARG A 82 -6.01 12.86 4.51
CA ARG A 82 -7.43 12.52 4.50
C ARG A 82 -8.14 13.44 3.52
N VAL A 83 -8.94 12.84 2.65
CA VAL A 83 -9.79 13.53 1.68
C VAL A 83 -11.24 13.24 2.03
N SER A 84 -12.07 14.28 2.12
CA SER A 84 -13.50 14.11 2.40
C SER A 84 -14.20 13.28 1.32
N SER A 85 -15.32 12.63 1.65
CA SER A 85 -16.07 11.74 0.75
C SER A 85 -16.62 12.41 -0.52
N ASP A 86 -16.68 13.74 -0.56
CA ASP A 86 -17.04 14.57 -1.71
C ASP A 86 -15.82 15.20 -2.42
N CYS A 87 -14.60 14.83 -2.02
CA CYS A 87 -13.33 15.40 -2.45
C CYS A 87 -13.18 16.93 -2.22
N SER A 88 -14.06 17.56 -1.42
CA SER A 88 -14.06 19.01 -1.23
C SER A 88 -12.98 19.51 -0.28
N THR A 89 -12.50 18.66 0.63
CA THR A 89 -11.50 18.96 1.65
C THR A 89 -10.36 17.95 1.58
N VAL A 90 -9.12 18.45 1.63
CA VAL A 90 -7.91 17.65 1.76
C VAL A 90 -7.16 18.18 2.98
N GLU A 91 -6.81 17.29 3.91
CA GLU A 91 -6.09 17.64 5.13
C GLU A 91 -4.95 16.68 5.44
N GLU A 92 -3.89 17.20 6.08
CA GLU A 92 -2.87 16.36 6.70
C GLU A 92 -3.49 15.55 7.83
N TRP A 93 -3.38 14.23 7.73
CA TRP A 93 -3.79 13.33 8.80
C TRP A 93 -2.62 12.97 9.70
N TYR A 94 -1.52 12.53 9.10
CA TYR A 94 -0.28 12.21 9.79
C TYR A 94 0.90 12.43 8.85
N LYS A 95 2.07 12.80 9.37
CA LYS A 95 3.27 12.95 8.55
C LYS A 95 4.51 12.47 9.27
N ASP A 96 5.46 12.05 8.46
CA ASP A 96 6.82 11.85 8.90
C ASP A 96 7.60 13.17 8.90
N PRO A 97 8.55 13.39 9.83
CA PRO A 97 9.51 14.49 9.73
C PRO A 97 10.41 14.40 8.48
N LEU A 98 10.52 13.24 7.83
CA LEU A 98 11.26 13.09 6.57
C LEU A 98 10.71 14.00 5.46
N LEU A 99 11.57 14.31 4.49
CA LEU A 99 11.23 15.02 3.26
C LEU A 99 11.75 14.22 2.07
N ALA A 100 11.17 14.47 0.90
CA ALA A 100 11.69 13.95 -0.36
C ALA A 100 13.17 14.38 -0.57
N PRO A 101 14.01 13.54 -1.22
CA PRO A 101 13.68 12.34 -1.98
C PRO A 101 13.58 11.06 -1.12
N THR A 102 13.64 11.14 0.20
CA THR A 102 13.55 9.95 1.07
C THR A 102 12.15 9.36 1.00
N ALA A 103 12.03 8.06 0.69
CA ALA A 103 10.77 7.34 0.78
C ALA A 103 10.34 7.18 2.25
N GLY A 104 9.06 7.35 2.54
CA GLY A 104 8.45 7.14 3.85
C GLY A 104 7.40 6.05 3.75
N PHE A 105 6.13 6.45 3.76
CA PHE A 105 5.01 5.52 3.66
C PHE A 105 4.90 4.92 2.26
N THR A 106 4.76 3.62 2.13
CA THR A 106 4.73 2.93 0.82
C THR A 106 3.47 2.12 0.59
N GLY A 107 2.85 1.63 1.68
CA GLY A 107 1.57 0.96 1.65
C GLY A 107 0.72 1.34 2.84
N LEU A 108 -0.60 1.26 2.67
CA LEU A 108 -1.56 1.37 3.76
C LEU A 108 -2.65 0.31 3.66
N ALA A 109 -3.27 0.00 4.78
CA ALA A 109 -4.47 -0.84 4.78
C ALA A 109 -5.42 -0.42 5.90
N ARG A 110 -6.73 -0.57 5.67
CA ARG A 110 -7.71 -0.36 6.74
C ARG A 110 -8.13 -1.66 7.39
N VAL A 111 -8.07 -1.69 8.72
CA VAL A 111 -8.68 -2.72 9.55
C VAL A 111 -9.64 -2.04 10.53
N ASN A 112 -10.94 -2.21 10.31
CA ASN A 112 -11.99 -1.51 11.09
C ASN A 112 -11.75 0.01 11.08
N ASP A 113 -11.63 0.64 12.23
CA ASP A 113 -11.36 2.07 12.42
C ASP A 113 -9.86 2.41 12.50
N ILE A 114 -8.98 1.47 12.10
CA ILE A 114 -7.53 1.61 12.12
C ILE A 114 -7.00 1.68 10.68
N ILE A 115 -6.13 2.65 10.42
CA ILE A 115 -5.23 2.65 9.25
C ILE A 115 -3.86 2.15 9.71
N LEU A 116 -3.37 1.12 9.02
CA LEU A 116 -2.00 0.66 9.10
C LEU A 116 -1.16 1.35 8.05
N LEU A 117 0.05 1.79 8.41
CA LEU A 117 0.98 2.48 7.51
C LEU A 117 2.34 1.78 7.52
N VAL A 118 2.84 1.44 6.34
CA VAL A 118 4.17 0.86 6.17
C VAL A 118 5.17 1.95 5.87
N ASP A 119 6.15 2.15 6.75
CA ASP A 119 7.30 3.01 6.50
C ASP A 119 8.50 2.16 6.05
N GLN A 120 8.89 2.32 4.78
CA GLN A 120 9.98 1.59 4.17
C GLN A 120 11.33 1.96 4.77
N THR A 121 11.60 3.26 4.95
CA THR A 121 12.91 3.74 5.40
C THR A 121 13.16 3.36 6.85
N LYS A 122 12.14 3.44 7.70
CA LYS A 122 12.23 3.05 9.11
C LYS A 122 12.05 1.56 9.32
N LYS A 123 11.57 0.82 8.32
CA LYS A 123 11.21 -0.60 8.40
C LYS A 123 10.23 -0.84 9.55
N LYS A 124 9.20 0.00 9.61
CA LYS A 124 8.20 0.01 10.68
C LYS A 124 6.79 -0.07 10.12
N LEU A 125 5.93 -0.67 10.92
CA LEU A 125 4.48 -0.58 10.76
C LEU A 125 3.96 0.39 11.81
N TYR A 126 3.10 1.31 11.39
CA TYR A 126 2.39 2.23 12.26
C TYR A 126 0.89 1.96 12.22
N ARG A 127 0.19 2.37 13.27
CA ARG A 127 -1.28 2.40 13.31
C ARG A 127 -1.76 3.81 13.65
N THR A 128 -2.87 4.22 13.06
CA THR A 128 -3.60 5.43 13.43
C THR A 128 -5.11 5.17 13.31
N ARG A 129 -5.94 5.97 13.99
CA ARG A 129 -7.40 5.87 13.89
C ARG A 129 -7.91 6.70 12.71
N THR A 130 -9.04 6.28 12.15
CA THR A 130 -9.75 7.05 11.09
C THR A 130 -10.56 8.22 11.66
N GLY A 131 -10.95 8.16 12.94
CA GLY A 131 -11.62 9.26 13.64
C GLY A 131 -10.67 10.38 14.06
N LEU A 132 -11.21 11.56 14.38
CA LEU A 132 -10.43 12.77 14.71
C LEU A 132 -9.40 12.56 15.84
N GLU A 133 -9.62 11.59 16.71
CA GLU A 133 -8.68 11.19 17.75
C GLU A 133 -7.34 10.67 17.22
N GLY A 134 -7.32 10.16 15.99
CA GLY A 134 -6.13 9.68 15.26
C GLY A 134 -5.37 10.79 14.53
N LYS A 135 -5.98 11.96 14.31
CA LYS A 135 -5.31 13.06 13.61
C LYS A 135 -4.05 13.51 14.35
N GLY A 136 -2.94 13.54 13.61
CA GLY A 136 -1.61 13.88 14.11
C GLY A 136 -0.98 12.80 15.00
N LYS A 137 -1.59 11.61 15.11
CA LYS A 137 -1.13 10.54 15.99
C LYS A 137 -0.99 9.23 15.22
N ALA A 138 0.19 8.66 15.26
CA ALA A 138 0.40 7.28 14.87
C ALA A 138 1.28 6.59 15.93
N GLU A 139 0.92 5.36 16.26
CA GLU A 139 1.63 4.51 17.20
C GLU A 139 2.43 3.47 16.42
N THR A 140 3.60 3.08 16.92
CA THR A 140 4.35 1.97 16.30
C THR A 140 3.65 0.66 16.63
N VAL A 141 3.51 -0.21 15.65
CA VAL A 141 3.11 -1.61 15.85
C VAL A 141 4.36 -2.40 16.20
N GLU A 142 4.37 -3.05 17.36
CA GLU A 142 5.53 -3.83 17.79
C GLU A 142 5.61 -5.14 17.00
N ILE A 143 6.67 -5.28 16.18
CA ILE A 143 6.86 -6.46 15.32
C ILE A 143 7.70 -7.51 16.05
N THR A 144 7.13 -8.70 16.23
CA THR A 144 7.79 -9.88 16.80
C THR A 144 8.02 -10.96 15.74
N GLY A 145 8.92 -11.91 16.00
CA GLY A 145 9.23 -13.00 15.04
C GLY A 145 10.28 -12.63 14.00
N LEU A 146 10.94 -11.49 14.15
CA LEU A 146 12.08 -11.09 13.33
C LEU A 146 13.25 -12.07 13.57
N HIS A 147 13.60 -12.88 12.57
CA HIS A 147 14.89 -13.56 12.59
C HIS A 147 16.01 -12.50 12.41
N PRO A 148 17.15 -12.59 13.14
CA PRO A 148 18.23 -11.60 13.10
C PRO A 148 18.77 -11.26 11.71
N ASN A 149 18.64 -12.19 10.75
CA ASN A 149 19.05 -12.02 9.35
C ASN A 149 17.89 -11.68 8.40
N SER A 150 16.64 -11.63 8.89
CA SER A 150 15.43 -11.38 8.10
C SER A 150 14.90 -9.94 8.25
N ALA A 151 15.08 -9.30 9.41
CA ALA A 151 14.63 -7.91 9.62
C ALA A 151 15.33 -6.90 8.70
N ALA A 152 16.60 -7.19 8.35
CA ALA A 152 17.36 -6.39 7.40
C ALA A 152 16.91 -6.59 5.94
N GLN A 153 16.23 -7.70 5.60
CA GLN A 153 15.72 -7.99 4.25
C GLN A 153 14.24 -7.65 4.10
N ASN A 154 13.43 -7.86 5.13
CA ASN A 154 12.01 -7.53 5.13
C ASN A 154 11.82 -6.01 5.11
N MET A 155 10.84 -5.56 4.33
CA MET A 155 10.45 -4.16 4.19
C MET A 155 11.50 -3.26 3.52
N SER A 156 12.22 -3.76 2.51
CA SER A 156 13.33 -3.01 1.91
C SER A 156 12.92 -2.24 0.66
N VAL A 157 12.02 -2.82 -0.14
CA VAL A 157 11.48 -2.20 -1.36
C VAL A 157 9.98 -2.45 -1.40
N THR A 158 9.29 -1.88 -0.42
CA THR A 158 7.87 -2.13 -0.17
C THR A 158 6.98 -1.34 -1.09
N ASP A 159 5.83 -1.91 -1.35
CA ASP A 159 4.81 -1.34 -2.20
C ASP A 159 3.47 -1.36 -1.44
N GLY A 160 2.46 -2.13 -1.84
CA GLY A 160 1.17 -2.14 -1.15
C GLY A 160 1.09 -2.99 0.12
N LEU A 161 0.20 -2.59 1.04
CA LEU A 161 -0.26 -3.40 2.18
C LEU A 161 -1.72 -3.80 1.93
N TYR A 162 -2.07 -5.06 2.16
CA TYR A 162 -3.45 -5.55 1.99
C TYR A 162 -3.88 -6.44 3.14
N CYS A 163 -5.06 -6.24 3.70
CA CYS A 163 -5.60 -7.06 4.79
C CYS A 163 -6.81 -7.85 4.28
N PRO A 164 -6.65 -9.13 3.86
CA PRO A 164 -7.73 -9.90 3.26
C PRO A 164 -8.94 -10.04 4.19
N PRO A 165 -10.16 -9.68 3.71
CA PRO A 165 -11.42 -9.85 4.43
C PRO A 165 -11.59 -11.20 5.13
N LYS A 166 -11.17 -12.30 4.49
CA LYS A 166 -11.36 -13.66 5.01
C LYS A 166 -10.67 -13.95 6.34
N TYR A 167 -9.71 -13.11 6.77
CA TYR A 167 -9.03 -13.26 8.07
C TYR A 167 -9.52 -12.26 9.13
N ALA A 168 -10.69 -11.66 8.94
CA ALA A 168 -11.36 -10.80 9.92
C ALA A 168 -10.48 -9.64 10.46
N GLY A 169 -9.56 -9.14 9.65
CA GLY A 169 -8.67 -8.03 10.03
C GLY A 169 -7.45 -8.43 10.85
N ASN A 170 -7.24 -9.72 11.13
CA ASN A 170 -6.11 -10.20 11.92
C ASN A 170 -4.87 -10.52 11.08
N CYS A 171 -4.99 -10.53 9.75
CA CYS A 171 -3.90 -10.82 8.85
C CYS A 171 -3.74 -9.76 7.76
N CYS A 172 -2.51 -9.30 7.54
CA CYS A 172 -2.16 -8.38 6.47
C CYS A 172 -0.92 -8.85 5.71
N LEU A 173 -0.87 -8.46 4.44
CA LEU A 173 0.06 -8.90 3.41
C LEU A 173 0.80 -7.67 2.89
N LEU A 174 2.07 -7.57 3.21
CA LEU A 174 2.93 -6.52 2.69
C LEU A 174 3.67 -7.03 1.46
N SER A 175 3.50 -6.32 0.36
CA SER A 175 4.22 -6.61 -0.88
C SER A 175 5.58 -5.92 -0.84
N ASP A 176 6.63 -6.69 -1.09
CA ASP A 176 7.98 -6.21 -1.34
C ASP A 176 8.37 -6.66 -2.75
N ASN A 177 8.88 -5.72 -3.54
CA ASN A 177 9.16 -5.92 -4.95
C ASN A 177 10.05 -7.13 -5.21
N ASP A 178 11.00 -7.40 -4.33
CA ASP A 178 12.02 -8.41 -4.55
C ASP A 178 11.73 -9.69 -3.77
N ILE A 179 11.52 -9.60 -2.45
CA ILE A 179 11.38 -10.81 -1.62
C ILE A 179 9.98 -11.43 -1.69
N GLY A 180 8.98 -10.71 -2.21
CA GLY A 180 7.59 -11.16 -2.34
C GLY A 180 6.70 -10.68 -1.19
N THR A 181 5.77 -11.53 -0.75
CA THR A 181 4.70 -11.11 0.17
C THR A 181 5.01 -11.50 1.61
N THR A 182 5.26 -10.51 2.47
CA THR A 182 5.43 -10.69 3.91
C THR A 182 4.07 -10.76 4.60
N VAL A 183 3.88 -11.74 5.48
CA VAL A 183 2.62 -11.93 6.22
C VAL A 183 2.77 -11.42 7.65
N PHE A 184 1.86 -10.54 8.06
CA PHE A 184 1.70 -10.07 9.43
C PHE A 184 0.42 -10.63 10.03
N TRP A 185 0.49 -11.11 11.26
CA TRP A 185 -0.65 -11.52 12.07
C TRP A 185 -0.74 -10.70 13.35
N SER A 186 -1.94 -10.23 13.69
CA SER A 186 -2.23 -9.54 14.96
C SER A 186 -3.57 -10.01 15.51
N ASP A 187 -3.65 -10.15 16.83
CA ASP A 187 -4.86 -10.48 17.58
C ASP A 187 -5.14 -9.49 18.73
N ASP A 188 -4.36 -8.41 18.83
CA ASP A 188 -4.47 -7.38 19.85
C ASP A 188 -4.96 -6.03 19.29
N GLY A 189 -5.59 -6.05 18.11
CA GLY A 189 -6.01 -4.84 17.43
C GLY A 189 -4.84 -4.02 16.91
N TRP A 190 -3.77 -4.70 16.47
CA TRP A 190 -2.58 -4.13 15.86
C TRP A 190 -1.69 -3.29 16.79
N PHE A 191 -1.73 -3.51 18.11
CA PHE A 191 -0.66 -2.99 18.99
C PHE A 191 0.66 -3.73 18.78
N SER A 192 0.58 -5.02 18.48
CA SER A 192 1.70 -5.83 18.06
C SER A 192 1.32 -6.71 16.86
N ALA A 193 2.34 -7.17 16.14
CA ALA A 193 2.16 -8.10 15.04
C ALA A 193 3.29 -9.14 15.04
N LYS A 194 2.95 -10.39 14.73
CA LYS A 194 3.91 -11.43 14.40
C LYS A 194 4.18 -11.40 12.91
N ILE A 195 5.46 -11.31 12.54
CA ILE A 195 5.90 -11.45 11.15
C ILE A 195 6.20 -12.93 10.85
N HIS A 196 5.78 -13.39 9.68
CA HIS A 196 6.16 -14.70 9.13
C HIS A 196 7.16 -14.51 7.99
N SER A 197 7.90 -15.57 7.65
CA SER A 197 8.76 -15.56 6.45
C SER A 197 7.96 -15.12 5.21
N PRO A 198 8.58 -14.42 4.25
CA PRO A 198 7.88 -13.99 3.05
C PRO A 198 7.43 -15.19 2.19
N ILE A 199 6.38 -15.00 1.41
CA ILE A 199 6.02 -15.86 0.27
C ILE A 199 6.87 -15.36 -0.89
N PRO A 200 7.81 -16.16 -1.43
CA PRO A 200 8.76 -15.66 -2.42
C PRO A 200 8.07 -15.12 -3.68
N ASN A 201 8.61 -14.02 -4.21
CA ASN A 201 8.27 -13.51 -5.53
C ASN A 201 8.67 -14.57 -6.58
N LYS A 202 7.67 -15.21 -7.19
CA LYS A 202 7.87 -16.26 -8.20
C LYS A 202 8.61 -15.75 -9.45
N PHE A 203 8.48 -14.47 -9.77
CA PHE A 203 8.95 -13.88 -11.03
C PHE A 203 10.22 -13.02 -10.86
N LEU A 204 10.88 -13.10 -9.70
CA LEU A 204 12.09 -12.33 -9.40
C LEU A 204 13.21 -12.54 -10.43
N ASN A 205 13.35 -13.78 -10.93
CA ASN A 205 14.42 -14.17 -11.85
C ASN A 205 14.03 -14.11 -13.33
N ASP A 206 12.80 -13.67 -13.65
CA ASP A 206 12.35 -13.52 -15.03
C ASP A 206 13.08 -12.36 -15.72
N GLN A 207 13.00 -12.31 -17.05
CA GLN A 207 13.66 -11.29 -17.86
C GLN A 207 12.69 -10.71 -18.90
N PRO A 208 12.06 -9.54 -18.67
CA PRO A 208 12.24 -8.63 -17.53
C PRO A 208 11.77 -9.22 -16.20
N ARG A 209 12.39 -8.80 -15.09
CA ARG A 209 11.99 -9.21 -13.74
C ARG A 209 10.58 -8.74 -13.41
N GLY A 210 9.81 -9.57 -12.70
CA GLY A 210 8.53 -9.16 -12.12
C GLY A 210 8.72 -8.65 -10.70
N SER A 211 8.05 -7.57 -10.33
CA SER A 211 8.00 -7.00 -8.99
C SER A 211 6.68 -7.33 -8.31
N SER A 212 6.70 -7.79 -7.05
CA SER A 212 5.46 -7.99 -6.27
C SER A 212 5.00 -6.65 -5.68
N THR A 213 3.93 -6.07 -6.23
CA THR A 213 3.50 -4.70 -5.88
C THR A 213 2.23 -4.64 -5.03
N ALA A 214 1.34 -5.62 -5.16
CA ALA A 214 0.15 -5.71 -4.30
C ALA A 214 -0.28 -7.17 -4.09
N SER A 215 -1.26 -7.36 -3.22
CA SER A 215 -1.99 -8.62 -3.09
C SER A 215 -3.49 -8.33 -3.07
N VAL A 216 -4.29 -9.25 -3.58
CA VAL A 216 -5.76 -9.10 -3.62
C VAL A 216 -6.46 -10.42 -3.36
N GLU A 217 -7.59 -10.37 -2.66
CA GLU A 217 -8.51 -11.51 -2.55
C GLU A 217 -9.55 -11.44 -3.68
N MET A 218 -9.64 -12.50 -4.49
CA MET A 218 -10.64 -12.65 -5.54
C MET A 218 -11.23 -14.05 -5.49
N ALA A 219 -12.56 -14.15 -5.37
CA ALA A 219 -13.29 -15.42 -5.28
C ALA A 219 -12.71 -16.37 -4.20
N GLY A 220 -12.35 -15.83 -3.03
CA GLY A 220 -11.80 -16.58 -1.89
C GLY A 220 -10.34 -17.02 -2.02
N ARG A 221 -9.68 -16.65 -3.12
CA ARG A 221 -8.26 -16.91 -3.40
C ARG A 221 -7.46 -15.62 -3.29
N ILE A 222 -6.20 -15.74 -2.91
CA ILE A 222 -5.30 -14.60 -2.75
C ILE A 222 -4.23 -14.65 -3.83
N PHE A 223 -4.11 -13.56 -4.57
CA PHE A 223 -3.19 -13.41 -5.68
C PHE A 223 -2.22 -12.27 -5.42
N VAL A 224 -0.97 -12.45 -5.82
CA VAL A 224 0.02 -11.38 -5.94
C VAL A 224 -0.21 -10.67 -7.27
N ILE A 225 -0.25 -9.34 -7.21
CA ILE A 225 -0.19 -8.48 -8.38
C ILE A 225 1.28 -8.23 -8.70
N THR A 226 1.69 -8.58 -9.92
CA THR A 226 3.06 -8.46 -10.40
C THR A 226 3.15 -7.35 -11.43
N GLU A 227 4.01 -6.38 -11.17
CA GLU A 227 4.34 -5.32 -12.12
C GLU A 227 5.67 -5.58 -12.84
N TRP A 228 5.72 -5.24 -14.12
CA TRP A 228 6.87 -5.49 -15.00
C TRP A 228 7.51 -4.17 -15.43
N PHE A 229 7.93 -3.35 -14.46
CA PHE A 229 8.45 -1.99 -14.67
C PHE A 229 9.50 -1.87 -15.79
N MET A 230 10.29 -2.92 -16.00
CA MET A 230 11.41 -2.93 -16.96
C MET A 230 11.04 -3.40 -18.37
N ASP A 231 9.77 -3.75 -18.63
CA ASP A 231 9.30 -4.14 -19.96
C ASP A 231 9.54 -3.05 -21.01
N GLY A 232 9.20 -1.79 -20.70
CA GLY A 232 9.43 -0.64 -21.58
C GLY A 232 10.90 -0.23 -21.70
N ALA A 233 11.69 -0.47 -20.65
CA ALA A 233 13.11 -0.13 -20.60
C ALA A 233 13.94 -0.95 -21.60
N LYS A 234 13.57 -2.22 -21.85
CA LYS A 234 14.21 -3.05 -22.90
C LYS A 234 14.11 -2.42 -24.30
N ALA A 235 13.12 -1.57 -24.55
CA ALA A 235 12.93 -0.91 -25.83
C ALA A 235 13.65 0.46 -25.95
N GLN A 236 14.52 0.85 -24.99
CA GLN A 236 15.15 2.18 -24.91
C GLN A 236 14.14 3.35 -24.96
N ARG A 237 12.91 3.09 -24.52
CA ARG A 237 11.75 3.93 -24.77
C ARG A 237 11.44 4.92 -23.64
N GLY A 238 12.15 4.84 -22.51
CA GLY A 238 11.91 5.59 -21.28
C GLY A 238 11.05 4.80 -20.27
N ALA A 239 11.13 5.17 -18.99
CA ALA A 239 10.19 4.69 -17.97
C ALA A 239 8.76 5.09 -18.36
N GLY A 240 7.76 4.24 -18.07
CA GLY A 240 6.36 4.52 -18.36
C GLY A 240 5.89 4.26 -19.80
N LYS A 241 6.68 3.61 -20.67
CA LYS A 241 6.19 3.09 -21.97
C LYS A 241 5.89 1.60 -21.87
N PRO A 242 4.78 1.12 -22.46
CA PRO A 242 4.51 -0.32 -22.50
C PRO A 242 5.59 -1.04 -23.32
N GLY A 243 6.02 -2.21 -22.84
CA GLY A 243 6.81 -3.16 -23.63
C GLY A 243 5.91 -4.05 -24.50
N ASP A 244 6.46 -5.15 -25.01
CA ASP A 244 5.75 -6.08 -25.92
C ASP A 244 5.12 -7.29 -25.20
N ARG A 245 5.03 -7.27 -23.87
CA ARG A 245 4.45 -8.37 -23.08
C ARG A 245 2.95 -8.50 -23.33
N THR A 246 2.50 -9.73 -23.58
CA THR A 246 1.08 -10.08 -23.80
C THR A 246 0.44 -10.84 -22.63
N GLU A 247 1.23 -11.28 -21.66
CA GLU A 247 0.77 -12.09 -20.53
C GLU A 247 1.19 -11.47 -19.19
N PHE A 248 0.23 -11.33 -18.27
CA PHE A 248 0.42 -10.77 -16.93
C PHE A 248 -0.04 -11.78 -15.88
N PRO A 249 0.75 -12.84 -15.64
CA PRO A 249 0.34 -13.91 -14.74
C PRO A 249 0.28 -13.43 -13.29
N MET A 250 -0.73 -13.87 -12.57
CA MET A 250 -0.84 -13.67 -11.12
C MET A 250 -0.35 -14.91 -10.38
N GLN A 251 0.46 -14.73 -9.34
CA GLN A 251 0.87 -15.82 -8.45
C GLN A 251 -0.22 -16.05 -7.40
N ASP A 252 -0.82 -17.24 -7.41
CA ASP A 252 -1.73 -17.66 -6.34
C ASP A 252 -0.94 -18.07 -5.09
N ILE A 253 -1.21 -17.40 -3.98
CA ILE A 253 -0.54 -17.62 -2.70
C ILE A 253 -1.50 -18.12 -1.60
N THR A 254 -2.73 -18.48 -1.97
CA THR A 254 -3.83 -18.75 -1.03
C THR A 254 -3.45 -19.75 0.06
N ALA A 255 -2.90 -20.91 -0.31
CA ALA A 255 -2.57 -21.96 0.65
C ALA A 255 -1.49 -21.55 1.66
N LEU A 256 -0.48 -20.79 1.20
CA LEU A 256 0.61 -20.31 2.05
C LEU A 256 0.15 -19.20 2.99
N VAL A 257 -0.75 -18.32 2.51
CA VAL A 257 -1.38 -17.31 3.36
C VAL A 257 -2.30 -17.96 4.38
N ASP A 258 -3.14 -18.93 3.97
CA ASP A 258 -4.01 -19.69 4.86
C ASP A 258 -3.24 -20.43 5.95
N GLU A 259 -2.03 -20.92 5.67
CA GLU A 259 -1.16 -21.53 6.67
C GLU A 259 -0.66 -20.51 7.70
N ARG A 260 -0.31 -19.30 7.25
CA ARG A 260 0.35 -18.26 8.07
C ARG A 260 -0.64 -17.37 8.82
N CYS A 261 -1.85 -17.18 8.30
CA CYS A 261 -2.93 -16.39 8.89
C CYS A 261 -3.84 -17.23 9.81
N LYS A 262 -3.31 -18.25 10.49
CA LYS A 262 -4.06 -19.03 11.48
C LYS A 262 -3.76 -18.52 12.88
N PRO A 263 -4.74 -18.48 13.79
CA PRO A 263 -4.47 -18.38 15.21
C PRO A 263 -3.53 -19.53 15.59
N ASN A 264 -2.43 -19.22 16.27
CA ASN A 264 -1.66 -20.25 16.96
C ASN A 264 -2.57 -20.82 18.07
N ILE A 265 -3.32 -21.89 17.77
CA ILE A 265 -3.96 -22.68 18.81
C ILE A 265 -2.81 -23.37 19.54
N ILE A 266 -2.30 -22.74 20.59
CA ILE A 266 -1.50 -23.43 21.59
C ILE A 266 -2.49 -24.39 22.24
N MET A 267 -2.42 -25.67 21.87
CA MET A 267 -3.07 -26.71 22.64
C MET A 267 -2.39 -26.71 24.01
N ALA A 268 -3.12 -26.19 25.01
CA ALA A 268 -2.76 -26.29 26.41
C ALA A 268 -2.86 -27.73 26.90
#